data_AF-A0A3M9MJ80-F1
#
_entry.id   AF-A0A3M9MJ80-F1
#
_cell.length_a   1.000
_cell.length_b   1.000
_cell.length_c   1.000
_cell.angle_alpha   90.00
_cell.angle_beta   90.00
_cell.angle_gamma   90.00
#
_symmetry.space_group_name_H-M   'P 1'
#
loop_
_entity.id
_entity.type
_entity.pdbx_description
1 polymer ?
#
loop_
_entity_poly.entity_id
_entity_poly.type
_entity_poly.pdbx_seq_one_letter_code
_entity_poly.pdbx_strand_id
1 'polypeptide(L)'
;MATTHPAQESGTSLTHRLRHVRWIAGGTASGKSTVAAGLVREFGVELYSGDRAEQQWIARAVPHRQPRFFALRDQRPGDNWRGRTGKQAFEAMPGRSGETVGFLVEDLLARPAERPVVVDYFGILPRDLAPLLERPEQAVFLVPTPQFRRAALRRRYADPRRARANWGDLDPADVIRTRLERDALWDAEVTEQAHDLGLPIMTVDGACSAERIIDRLGRQFGVRADSHEKRPTT
;
A
#
# COMPACT_ATOMS: atom_id res chain seq x y z
N MET A 1 29.88 -45.95 -12.57
CA MET A 1 30.44 -44.64 -12.20
C MET A 1 29.28 -43.73 -11.87
N ALA A 2 29.21 -43.27 -10.62
CA ALA A 2 28.14 -42.42 -10.12
C ALA A 2 28.30 -41.00 -10.66
N THR A 3 27.31 -40.51 -11.39
CA THR A 3 27.16 -39.07 -11.65
C THR A 3 26.14 -38.51 -10.67
N THR A 4 26.69 -38.02 -9.56
CA THR A 4 26.01 -37.19 -8.58
C THR A 4 25.37 -36.00 -9.28
N HIS A 5 24.04 -35.95 -9.30
CA HIS A 5 23.30 -34.73 -9.60
C HIS A 5 23.59 -33.71 -8.49
N PRO A 6 24.02 -32.47 -8.80
CA PRO A 6 24.14 -31.46 -7.78
C PRO A 6 22.74 -31.16 -7.23
N ALA A 7 22.62 -31.21 -5.91
CA ALA A 7 21.42 -30.90 -5.17
C ALA A 7 20.85 -29.55 -5.64
N GLN A 8 19.55 -29.53 -5.92
CA GLN A 8 18.80 -28.29 -5.97
C GLN A 8 18.97 -27.63 -4.59
N GLU A 9 19.64 -26.49 -4.52
CA GLU A 9 19.57 -25.62 -3.36
C GLU A 9 18.09 -25.31 -3.13
N SER A 10 17.51 -25.89 -2.09
CA SER A 10 16.14 -25.65 -1.65
C SER A 10 16.04 -24.21 -1.12
N GLY A 11 16.07 -23.25 -2.04
CA GLY A 11 15.82 -21.85 -1.78
C GLY A 11 14.40 -21.70 -1.26
N THR A 12 14.28 -21.22 -0.03
CA THR A 12 13.00 -20.88 0.58
C THR A 12 12.20 -19.96 -0.34
N SER A 13 10.94 -20.31 -0.64
CA SER A 13 10.10 -19.54 -1.56
C SER A 13 9.98 -18.07 -1.13
N LEU A 14 9.79 -17.16 -2.11
CA LEU A 14 9.64 -15.73 -1.85
C LEU A 14 8.52 -15.44 -0.82
N THR A 15 7.38 -16.12 -0.97
CA THR A 15 6.23 -16.02 -0.05
C THR A 15 6.63 -16.37 1.39
N HIS A 16 7.41 -17.44 1.59
CA HIS A 16 7.85 -17.85 2.92
C HIS A 16 8.89 -16.89 3.51
N ARG A 17 9.78 -16.31 2.68
CA ARG A 17 10.71 -15.26 3.12
C ARG A 17 9.98 -14.00 3.57
N LEU A 18 8.85 -13.67 2.93
CA LEU A 18 8.01 -12.52 3.25
C LEU A 18 6.86 -12.84 4.23
N ARG A 19 6.82 -14.03 4.84
CA ARG A 19 5.75 -14.43 5.77
C ARG A 19 5.60 -13.56 7.02
N HIS A 20 6.64 -12.78 7.36
CA HIS A 20 6.64 -11.84 8.47
C HIS A 20 6.05 -10.47 8.07
N VAL A 21 5.80 -10.23 6.78
CA VAL A 21 5.27 -8.97 6.27
C VAL A 21 3.74 -8.98 6.29
N ARG A 22 3.17 -7.81 6.61
CA ARG A 22 1.73 -7.52 6.66
C ARG A 22 1.45 -6.29 5.83
N TRP A 23 0.45 -6.33 4.96
CA TRP A 23 0.23 -5.32 3.94
C TRP A 23 -1.06 -4.56 4.19
N ILE A 24 -0.94 -3.25 4.35
CA ILE A 24 -2.06 -2.32 4.29
C ILE A 24 -1.94 -1.57 2.96
N ALA A 25 -2.74 -2.00 1.99
CA ALA A 25 -2.79 -1.43 0.65
C ALA A 25 -4.18 -0.83 0.36
N GLY A 26 -4.41 -0.35 -0.86
CA GLY A 26 -5.70 0.20 -1.30
C GLY A 26 -5.69 1.72 -1.48
N GLY A 27 -6.87 2.31 -1.72
CA GLY A 27 -7.07 3.65 -2.27
C GLY A 27 -6.44 4.82 -1.50
N THR A 28 -6.24 5.96 -2.17
CA THR A 28 -5.74 7.15 -1.47
C THR A 28 -6.79 7.72 -0.52
N ALA A 29 -6.33 8.28 0.59
CA ALA A 29 -7.17 8.86 1.64
C ALA A 29 -8.16 7.87 2.31
N SER A 30 -7.83 6.57 2.35
CA SER A 30 -8.59 5.54 3.08
C SER A 30 -8.18 5.35 4.55
N GLY A 31 -7.20 6.11 5.03
CA GLY A 31 -6.74 6.03 6.42
C GLY A 31 -5.62 5.00 6.67
N LYS A 32 -5.05 4.38 5.63
CA LYS A 32 -3.93 3.41 5.76
C LYS A 32 -2.83 3.86 6.70
N SER A 33 -2.26 5.05 6.48
CA SER A 33 -1.17 5.57 7.30
C SER A 33 -1.56 5.79 8.76
N THR A 34 -2.83 6.15 9.03
CA THR A 34 -3.35 6.27 10.39
C THR A 34 -3.42 4.91 11.07
N VAL A 35 -3.94 3.90 10.37
CA VAL A 35 -4.06 2.53 10.89
C VAL A 35 -2.67 1.90 11.08
N ALA A 36 -1.77 2.06 10.11
CA ALA A 36 -0.41 1.54 10.19
C ALA A 36 0.36 2.16 11.36
N ALA A 37 0.29 3.49 11.56
CA ALA A 37 0.87 4.15 12.72
C ALA A 37 0.25 3.67 14.05
N GLY A 38 -1.05 3.39 14.06
CA GLY A 38 -1.75 2.81 15.20
C GLY A 38 -1.23 1.43 15.57
N LEU A 39 -1.05 0.54 14.59
CA LEU A 39 -0.49 -0.80 14.80
C LEU A 39 0.92 -0.76 15.39
N VAL A 40 1.78 0.15 14.91
CA VAL A 40 3.12 0.37 15.47
C VAL A 40 3.04 0.78 16.94
N ARG A 41 2.20 1.78 17.23
CA ARG A 41 2.02 2.31 18.58
C ARG A 41 1.48 1.27 19.56
N GLU A 42 0.51 0.45 19.13
CA GLU A 42 -0.21 -0.48 20.01
C GLU A 42 0.47 -1.84 20.13
N PHE A 43 1.15 -2.32 19.09
CA PHE A 43 1.69 -3.68 19.02
C PHE A 43 3.20 -3.74 18.80
N GLY A 44 3.89 -2.60 18.69
CA GLY A 44 5.35 -2.55 18.57
C GLY A 44 5.91 -3.15 17.28
N VAL A 45 5.07 -3.28 16.24
CA VAL A 45 5.47 -3.75 14.91
C VAL A 45 6.30 -2.71 14.18
N GLU A 46 7.13 -3.15 13.23
CA GLU A 46 7.91 -2.24 12.40
C GLU A 46 7.04 -1.66 11.26
N LEU A 47 7.24 -0.39 10.92
CA LEU A 47 6.59 0.25 9.78
C LEU A 47 7.52 0.35 8.58
N TYR A 48 7.06 -0.16 7.44
CA TYR A 48 7.58 0.14 6.13
C TYR A 48 6.64 1.11 5.41
N SER A 49 7.07 2.37 5.22
CA SER A 49 6.32 3.36 4.46
C SER A 49 6.72 3.31 2.99
N GLY A 50 5.86 2.75 2.14
CA GLY A 50 6.12 2.65 0.70
C GLY A 50 6.21 4.02 0.03
N ASP A 51 5.39 4.99 0.43
CA ASP A 51 5.47 6.37 -0.09
C ASP A 51 6.85 7.02 0.18
N ARG A 52 7.50 6.69 1.31
CA ARG A 52 8.85 7.17 1.63
C ARG A 52 9.92 6.39 0.87
N ALA A 53 9.77 5.07 0.75
CA ALA A 53 10.69 4.23 0.01
C ALA A 53 10.71 4.56 -1.50
N GLU A 54 9.56 4.90 -2.06
CA GLU A 54 9.41 5.27 -3.47
C GLU A 54 10.30 6.47 -3.85
N GLN A 55 10.49 7.43 -2.94
CA GLN A 55 11.42 8.56 -3.15
C GLN A 55 12.87 8.10 -3.37
N GLN A 56 13.26 6.98 -2.76
CA GLN A 56 14.61 6.42 -2.86
C GLN A 56 14.77 5.53 -4.09
N TRP A 57 13.70 4.87 -4.52
CA TRP A 57 13.73 3.97 -5.68
C TRP A 57 14.00 4.71 -6.99
N ILE A 58 13.63 6.00 -7.09
CA ILE A 58 13.90 6.80 -8.29
C ILE A 58 15.40 6.83 -8.63
N ALA A 59 16.29 6.84 -7.62
CA ALA A 59 17.73 6.78 -7.83
C ALA A 59 18.24 5.40 -8.31
N ARG A 60 17.45 4.33 -8.10
CA ARG A 60 17.73 2.95 -8.52
C ARG A 60 17.05 2.59 -9.84
N ALA A 61 16.11 3.43 -10.31
CA ALA A 61 15.32 3.16 -11.51
C ALA A 61 16.17 3.18 -12.78
N VAL A 62 15.96 2.19 -13.63
CA VAL A 62 16.64 2.06 -14.91
C VAL A 62 15.64 2.38 -16.02
N PRO A 63 15.87 3.40 -16.88
CA PRO A 63 14.86 3.92 -17.81
C PRO A 63 14.17 2.87 -18.69
N HIS A 64 14.90 1.86 -19.17
CA HIS A 64 14.33 0.82 -20.04
C HIS A 64 13.63 -0.30 -19.27
N ARG A 65 13.86 -0.43 -17.96
CA ARG A 65 13.20 -1.44 -17.10
C ARG A 65 12.00 -0.86 -16.37
N GLN A 66 12.08 0.41 -15.97
CA GLN A 66 11.00 1.13 -15.29
C GLN A 66 10.71 2.48 -15.96
N PRO A 67 10.29 2.50 -17.24
CA PRO A 67 10.10 3.74 -17.99
C PRO A 67 9.05 4.66 -17.37
N ARG A 68 7.95 4.12 -16.82
CA ARG A 68 6.86 4.94 -16.25
C ARG A 68 7.27 5.52 -14.90
N PHE A 69 7.93 4.72 -14.08
CA PHE A 69 8.41 5.17 -12.78
C PHE A 69 9.57 6.16 -12.94
N PHE A 70 10.52 5.89 -13.84
CA PHE A 70 11.63 6.80 -14.13
C PHE A 70 11.16 8.17 -14.64
N ALA A 71 10.07 8.21 -15.42
CA ALA A 71 9.45 9.46 -15.87
C ALA A 71 8.94 10.36 -14.72
N LEU A 72 8.75 9.82 -13.50
CA LEU A 72 8.39 10.63 -12.33
C LEU A 72 9.55 11.47 -11.79
N ARG A 73 10.81 11.13 -12.09
CA ARG A 73 12.00 11.77 -11.51
C ARG A 73 12.00 13.28 -11.69
N ASP A 74 11.61 13.74 -12.87
CA ASP A 74 11.70 15.13 -13.28
C ASP A 74 10.36 15.88 -13.13
N GLN A 75 9.37 15.27 -12.46
CA GLN A 75 8.05 15.87 -12.26
C GLN A 75 8.04 16.92 -11.16
N ARG A 76 7.42 18.05 -11.47
CA ARG A 76 7.16 19.14 -10.52
C ARG A 76 5.78 18.97 -9.86
N PRO A 77 5.55 19.63 -8.70
CA PRO A 77 4.22 19.70 -8.11
C PRO A 77 3.17 20.13 -9.14
N GLY A 78 2.09 19.34 -9.27
CA GLY A 78 1.02 19.63 -10.23
C GLY A 78 1.16 18.95 -11.60
N ASP A 79 2.36 18.51 -12.02
CA ASP A 79 2.58 17.98 -13.38
C ASP A 79 1.73 16.73 -13.68
N ASN A 80 1.43 15.93 -12.64
CA ASN A 80 0.55 14.77 -12.79
C ASN A 80 -0.93 15.08 -13.02
N TRP A 81 -1.32 16.35 -12.89
CA TRP A 81 -2.72 16.79 -12.94
C TRP A 81 -2.99 17.77 -14.08
N ARG A 82 -2.00 18.60 -14.44
CA ARG A 82 -2.15 19.67 -15.41
C ARG A 82 -2.65 19.14 -16.76
N GLY A 83 -3.81 19.64 -17.19
CA GLY A 83 -4.41 19.29 -18.49
C GLY A 83 -4.88 17.84 -18.61
N ARG A 84 -4.95 17.07 -17.51
CA ARG A 84 -5.40 15.67 -17.52
C ARG A 84 -6.81 15.54 -16.98
N THR A 85 -7.56 14.64 -17.60
CA THR A 85 -8.78 14.05 -17.01
C THR A 85 -8.42 13.04 -15.92
N GLY A 86 -9.38 12.67 -15.06
CA GLY A 86 -9.17 11.62 -14.07
C GLY A 86 -8.73 10.28 -14.69
N LYS A 87 -9.28 9.93 -15.86
CA LYS A 87 -8.90 8.72 -16.61
C LYS A 87 -7.46 8.76 -17.11
N GLN A 88 -7.02 9.88 -17.70
CA GLN A 88 -5.63 10.03 -18.14
C GLN A 88 -4.65 9.99 -16.96
N ALA A 89 -5.01 10.63 -15.84
CA ALA A 89 -4.22 10.57 -14.62
C ALA A 89 -4.15 9.14 -14.06
N PHE A 90 -5.19 8.33 -14.24
CA PHE A 90 -5.25 6.94 -13.81
C PHE A 90 -4.40 6.02 -14.69
N GLU A 91 -4.49 6.17 -16.01
CA GLU A 91 -3.68 5.41 -16.98
C GLU A 91 -2.18 5.67 -16.83
N ALA A 92 -1.81 6.89 -16.44
CA ALA A 92 -0.42 7.30 -16.24
C ALA A 92 0.19 6.81 -14.91
N MET A 93 -0.58 6.18 -14.02
CA MET A 93 -0.07 5.77 -12.70
C MET A 93 0.99 4.66 -12.80
N PRO A 94 2.21 4.85 -12.26
CA PRO A 94 3.22 3.79 -12.27
C PRO A 94 2.81 2.55 -11.48
N GLY A 95 2.04 2.70 -10.40
CA GLY A 95 1.52 1.57 -9.63
C GLY A 95 0.62 0.60 -10.43
N ARG A 96 0.18 0.97 -11.64
CA ARG A 96 -0.54 0.06 -12.55
C ARG A 96 0.37 -0.83 -13.39
N SER A 97 1.66 -0.49 -13.47
CA SER A 97 2.62 -1.20 -14.32
C SER A 97 3.40 -2.30 -13.60
N GLY A 98 3.35 -2.35 -12.27
CA GLY A 98 4.15 -3.28 -11.46
C GLY A 98 5.65 -2.94 -11.42
N GLU A 99 6.10 -1.86 -12.08
CA GLU A 99 7.52 -1.50 -12.21
C GLU A 99 8.24 -1.31 -10.85
N THR A 100 7.51 -0.96 -9.79
CA THR A 100 8.07 -0.71 -8.46
C THR A 100 8.10 -1.93 -7.54
N VAL A 101 7.44 -3.03 -7.92
CA VAL A 101 7.28 -4.23 -7.07
C VAL A 101 8.64 -4.86 -6.73
N GLY A 102 9.57 -4.86 -7.69
CA GLY A 102 10.92 -5.37 -7.47
C GLY A 102 11.67 -4.63 -6.36
N PHE A 103 11.62 -3.29 -6.35
CA PHE A 103 12.28 -2.49 -5.33
C PHE A 103 11.68 -2.73 -3.93
N LEU A 104 10.36 -2.83 -3.87
CA LEU A 104 9.63 -3.14 -2.64
C LEU A 104 10.04 -4.50 -2.06
N VAL A 105 10.13 -5.52 -2.91
CA VAL A 105 10.58 -6.86 -2.51
C VAL A 105 12.03 -6.84 -2.05
N GLU A 106 12.93 -6.20 -2.79
CA GLU A 106 14.35 -6.05 -2.43
C GLU A 106 14.51 -5.41 -1.03
N ASP A 107 13.79 -4.32 -0.77
CA ASP A 107 13.85 -3.61 0.51
C ASP A 107 13.33 -4.47 1.67
N LEU A 108 12.24 -5.22 1.46
CA LEU A 108 11.66 -6.07 2.49
C LEU A 108 12.51 -7.31 2.76
N LEU A 109 13.14 -7.90 1.74
CA LEU A 109 14.04 -9.03 1.90
C LEU A 109 15.35 -8.65 2.61
N ALA A 110 15.73 -7.37 2.59
CA ALA A 110 16.87 -6.85 3.33
C ALA A 110 16.58 -6.61 4.83
N ARG A 111 15.31 -6.78 5.26
CA ARG A 111 14.92 -6.57 6.66
C ARG A 111 15.04 -7.85 7.50
N PRO A 112 15.34 -7.72 8.80
CA PRO A 112 15.29 -8.85 9.73
C PRO A 112 13.88 -9.45 9.79
N ALA A 113 13.79 -10.78 9.79
CA ALA A 113 12.50 -11.50 9.74
C ALA A 113 11.94 -11.86 11.13
N GLU A 114 12.63 -11.48 12.21
CA GLU A 114 12.29 -11.82 13.60
C GLU A 114 11.09 -11.02 14.13
N ARG A 115 10.73 -9.91 13.49
CA ARG A 115 9.60 -9.07 13.87
C ARG A 115 8.66 -8.86 12.69
N PRO A 116 7.33 -8.80 12.94
CA PRO A 116 6.39 -8.44 11.89
C PRO A 116 6.65 -7.03 11.36
N VAL A 117 6.62 -6.89 10.03
CA VAL A 117 6.72 -5.60 9.33
C VAL A 117 5.35 -5.28 8.74
N VAL A 118 4.78 -4.13 9.09
CA VAL A 118 3.58 -3.59 8.45
C VAL A 118 3.99 -2.65 7.33
N VAL A 119 3.56 -2.94 6.11
CA VAL A 119 3.70 -2.10 4.93
C VAL A 119 2.47 -1.19 4.80
N ASP A 120 2.69 0.11 4.71
CA ASP A 120 1.71 1.09 4.23
C ASP A 120 2.10 1.52 2.82
N TYR A 121 1.36 1.04 1.81
CA TYR A 121 1.66 1.38 0.42
C TYR A 121 0.42 1.46 -0.48
N PHE A 122 0.33 2.53 -1.28
CA PHE A 122 -0.73 2.71 -2.26
C PHE A 122 -0.40 2.09 -3.63
N GLY A 123 0.87 2.10 -4.04
CA GLY A 123 1.28 1.86 -5.43
C GLY A 123 1.35 0.40 -5.88
N ILE A 124 0.58 -0.50 -5.26
CA ILE A 124 0.55 -1.93 -5.60
C ILE A 124 -0.88 -2.42 -5.83
N LEU A 125 -1.09 -3.16 -6.91
CA LEU A 125 -2.36 -3.79 -7.23
C LEU A 125 -2.46 -5.19 -6.65
N PRO A 126 -3.68 -5.72 -6.41
CA PRO A 126 -3.89 -7.07 -5.92
C PRO A 126 -3.15 -8.16 -6.73
N ARG A 127 -3.16 -8.08 -8.06
CA ARG A 127 -2.45 -9.04 -8.93
C ARG A 127 -0.93 -9.09 -8.69
N ASP A 128 -0.36 -7.97 -8.28
CA ASP A 128 1.08 -7.82 -8.05
C ASP A 128 1.45 -8.19 -6.61
N LEU A 129 0.52 -8.00 -5.67
CA LEU A 129 0.71 -8.36 -4.27
C LEU A 129 0.48 -9.85 -4.00
N ALA A 130 -0.52 -10.48 -4.64
CA ALA A 130 -0.90 -11.87 -4.38
C ALA A 130 0.29 -12.86 -4.44
N PRO A 131 1.22 -12.77 -5.42
CA PRO A 131 2.38 -13.66 -5.48
C PRO A 131 3.39 -13.49 -4.33
N LEU A 132 3.25 -12.44 -3.52
CA LEU A 132 4.11 -12.16 -2.36
C LEU A 132 3.53 -12.68 -1.04
N LEU A 133 2.28 -13.16 -1.05
CA LEU A 133 1.57 -13.61 0.15
C LEU A 133 1.70 -15.12 0.33
N GLU A 134 2.09 -15.56 1.52
CA GLU A 134 1.97 -16.97 1.92
C GLU A 134 0.50 -17.30 2.24
N ARG A 135 -0.25 -16.32 2.77
CA ARG A 135 -1.70 -16.44 3.05
C ARG A 135 -2.43 -15.11 2.79
N PRO A 136 -3.71 -15.12 2.36
CA PRO A 136 -4.47 -13.91 2.07
C PRO A 136 -4.57 -12.93 3.25
N GLU A 137 -4.63 -13.42 4.49
CA GLU A 137 -4.81 -12.61 5.69
C GLU A 137 -3.60 -11.70 5.99
N GLN A 138 -2.45 -11.95 5.37
CA GLN A 138 -1.31 -11.05 5.43
C GLN A 138 -1.59 -9.69 4.79
N ALA A 139 -2.64 -9.55 3.97
CA ALA A 139 -2.97 -8.32 3.29
C ALA A 139 -4.38 -7.83 3.63
N VAL A 140 -4.56 -6.52 3.54
CA VAL A 140 -5.88 -5.89 3.45
C VAL A 140 -5.83 -4.69 2.52
N PHE A 141 -6.84 -4.58 1.67
CA PHE A 141 -7.06 -3.40 0.82
C PHE A 141 -8.11 -2.50 1.45
N LEU A 142 -7.70 -1.33 1.96
CA LEU A 142 -8.61 -0.31 2.46
C LEU A 142 -9.16 0.53 1.31
N VAL A 143 -10.46 0.42 1.05
CA VAL A 143 -11.18 1.11 -0.02
C VAL A 143 -12.18 2.10 0.60
N PRO A 144 -11.99 3.41 0.46
CA PRO A 144 -12.88 4.38 1.08
C PRO A 144 -14.14 4.59 0.25
N THR A 145 -15.25 4.93 0.89
CA THR A 145 -16.43 5.41 0.16
C THR A 145 -16.13 6.75 -0.51
N PRO A 146 -16.83 7.10 -1.62
CA PRO A 146 -16.63 8.38 -2.31
C PRO A 146 -16.80 9.59 -1.38
N GLN A 147 -17.77 9.54 -0.47
CA GLN A 147 -18.06 10.60 0.50
C GLN A 147 -16.93 10.74 1.51
N PHE A 148 -16.44 9.63 2.06
CA PHE A 148 -15.33 9.62 3.00
C PHE A 148 -14.05 10.17 2.34
N ARG A 149 -13.69 9.67 1.15
CA ARG A 149 -12.51 10.16 0.41
C ARG A 149 -12.59 11.66 0.16
N ARG A 150 -13.74 12.15 -0.31
CA ARG A 150 -13.93 13.59 -0.59
C ARG A 150 -13.72 14.44 0.66
N ALA A 151 -14.30 14.04 1.79
CA ALA A 151 -14.10 14.74 3.06
C ALA A 151 -12.64 14.71 3.51
N ALA A 152 -12.00 13.54 3.41
CA ALA A 152 -10.60 13.36 3.80
C ALA A 152 -9.64 14.20 2.94
N LEU A 153 -9.83 14.24 1.62
CA LEU A 153 -9.02 15.06 0.72
C LEU A 153 -9.22 16.55 0.96
N ARG A 154 -10.48 17.01 1.12
CA ARG A 154 -10.78 18.42 1.46
C ARG A 154 -10.08 18.84 2.75
N ARG A 155 -10.17 18.03 3.80
CA ARG A 155 -9.48 18.30 5.08
C ARG A 155 -7.96 18.29 4.91
N ARG A 156 -7.41 17.30 4.22
CA ARG A 156 -5.96 17.11 4.04
C ARG A 156 -5.31 18.30 3.32
N TYR A 157 -6.03 18.92 2.38
CA TYR A 157 -5.54 20.02 1.55
C TYR A 157 -6.25 21.36 1.82
N ALA A 158 -6.87 21.51 3.00
CA ALA A 158 -7.45 22.78 3.44
C ALA A 158 -6.37 23.84 3.71
N ASP A 159 -5.16 23.42 4.08
CA ASP A 159 -4.00 24.31 4.21
C ASP A 159 -3.46 24.68 2.81
N PRO A 160 -3.50 25.97 2.41
CA PRO A 160 -3.01 26.42 1.12
C PRO A 160 -1.52 26.15 0.89
N ARG A 161 -0.69 26.15 1.95
CA ARG A 161 0.75 25.84 1.83
C ARG A 161 0.95 24.39 1.41
N ARG A 162 0.20 23.49 2.04
CA ARG A 162 0.24 22.06 1.69
C ARG A 162 -0.30 21.80 0.29
N ALA A 163 -1.42 22.45 -0.09
CA ALA A 163 -1.96 22.34 -1.44
C ALA A 163 -0.93 22.79 -2.48
N ARG A 164 -0.31 23.97 -2.30
CA ARG A 164 0.74 24.50 -3.17
C ARG A 164 1.97 23.59 -3.25
N ALA A 165 2.39 23.00 -2.13
CA ALA A 165 3.50 22.04 -2.12
C ALA A 165 3.24 20.77 -2.93
N ASN A 166 1.96 20.37 -3.11
CA ASN A 166 1.59 19.16 -3.84
C ASN A 166 1.20 19.45 -5.30
N TRP A 167 0.56 20.59 -5.54
CA TRP A 167 -0.13 20.90 -6.80
C TRP A 167 0.39 22.16 -7.51
N GLY A 168 1.39 22.82 -6.92
CA GLY A 168 1.98 24.02 -7.51
C GLY A 168 0.99 25.19 -7.52
N ASP A 169 0.80 25.76 -8.70
CA ASP A 169 -0.08 26.90 -8.98
C ASP A 169 -1.51 26.49 -9.39
N LEU A 170 -1.79 25.19 -9.49
CA LEU A 170 -3.12 24.69 -9.88
C LEU A 170 -4.18 25.00 -8.81
N ASP A 171 -5.42 25.21 -9.25
CA ASP A 171 -6.56 25.35 -8.34
C ASP A 171 -6.78 24.03 -7.56
N PRO A 172 -6.69 24.05 -6.23
CA PRO A 172 -6.99 22.91 -5.36
C PRO A 172 -8.33 22.22 -5.66
N ALA A 173 -9.38 22.97 -6.00
CA ALA A 173 -10.70 22.41 -6.26
C ALA A 173 -10.72 21.55 -7.53
N ASP A 174 -10.08 22.02 -8.60
CA ASP A 174 -9.98 21.30 -9.88
C ASP A 174 -9.11 20.04 -9.74
N VAL A 175 -8.01 20.13 -8.99
CA VAL A 175 -7.15 18.96 -8.74
C VAL A 175 -7.89 17.93 -7.88
N ILE A 176 -8.64 18.35 -6.86
CA ILE A 176 -9.46 17.43 -6.06
C ILE A 176 -10.51 16.74 -6.92
N ARG A 177 -11.20 17.45 -7.83
CA ARG A 177 -12.17 16.82 -8.75
C ARG A 177 -11.51 15.73 -9.60
N THR A 178 -10.43 16.08 -10.28
CA THR A 178 -9.67 15.16 -11.15
C THR A 178 -9.13 13.96 -10.37
N ARG A 179 -8.65 14.19 -9.15
CA ARG A 179 -8.16 13.14 -8.26
C ARG A 179 -9.27 12.19 -7.81
N LEU A 180 -10.47 12.69 -7.52
CA LEU A 180 -11.59 11.85 -7.13
C LEU A 180 -12.01 10.91 -8.26
N GLU A 181 -12.03 11.41 -9.51
CA GLU A 181 -12.29 10.59 -10.70
C GLU A 181 -11.23 9.50 -10.88
N ARG A 182 -9.94 9.87 -10.81
CA ARG A 182 -8.81 8.93 -10.87
C ARG A 182 -8.91 7.85 -9.80
N ASP A 183 -9.15 8.26 -8.55
CA ASP A 183 -9.16 7.36 -7.40
C ASP A 183 -10.37 6.42 -7.41
N ALA A 184 -11.49 6.83 -8.03
CA ALA A 184 -12.64 5.94 -8.25
C ALA A 184 -12.29 4.80 -9.22
N LEU A 185 -11.55 5.09 -10.28
CA LEU A 185 -11.07 4.06 -11.23
C LEU A 185 -10.07 3.12 -10.58
N TRP A 186 -9.16 3.65 -9.75
CA TRP A 186 -8.23 2.82 -8.99
C TRP A 186 -8.94 1.89 -8.01
N ASP A 187 -9.92 2.40 -7.25
CA ASP A 187 -10.68 1.58 -6.32
C ASP A 187 -11.47 0.48 -7.00
N ALA A 188 -12.06 0.77 -8.17
CA ALA A 188 -12.75 -0.23 -8.95
C ALA A 188 -11.80 -1.36 -9.36
N GLU A 189 -10.62 -1.01 -9.93
CA GLU A 189 -9.62 -2.00 -10.33
C GLU A 189 -9.07 -2.81 -9.14
N VAL A 190 -8.84 -2.17 -7.99
CA VAL A 190 -8.43 -2.85 -6.75
C VAL A 190 -9.52 -3.79 -6.25
N THR A 191 -10.78 -3.34 -6.23
CA THR A 191 -11.91 -4.12 -5.70
C THR A 191 -12.15 -5.35 -6.56
N GLU A 192 -12.16 -5.19 -7.89
CA GLU A 192 -12.33 -6.27 -8.86
C GLU A 192 -11.22 -7.32 -8.69
N GLN A 193 -9.95 -6.92 -8.75
CA GLN A 193 -8.86 -7.90 -8.65
C GLN A 193 -8.77 -8.56 -7.27
N ALA A 194 -8.98 -7.81 -6.18
CA ALA A 194 -8.93 -8.40 -4.85
C ALA A 194 -10.09 -9.39 -4.64
N HIS A 195 -11.28 -9.11 -5.19
CA HIS A 195 -12.38 -10.07 -5.22
C HIS A 195 -11.99 -11.35 -5.98
N ASP A 196 -11.47 -11.22 -7.21
CA ASP A 196 -11.13 -12.36 -8.06
C ASP A 196 -10.00 -13.23 -7.49
N LEU A 197 -9.10 -12.61 -6.72
CA LEU A 197 -7.98 -13.27 -6.04
C LEU A 197 -8.30 -13.73 -4.61
N GLY A 198 -9.52 -13.48 -4.12
CA GLY A 198 -9.92 -13.81 -2.75
C GLY A 198 -9.13 -13.05 -1.67
N LEU A 199 -8.63 -11.84 -1.97
CA LEU A 199 -7.88 -11.03 -1.02
C LEU A 199 -8.79 -10.15 -0.15
N PRO A 200 -8.46 -9.93 1.14
CA PRO A 200 -9.30 -9.14 2.03
C PRO A 200 -9.45 -7.67 1.60
N ILE A 201 -10.69 -7.22 1.46
CA ILE A 201 -11.05 -5.81 1.27
C ILE A 201 -11.75 -5.31 2.53
N MET A 202 -11.47 -4.06 2.91
CA MET A 202 -12.21 -3.35 3.95
C MET A 202 -12.67 -1.99 3.44
N THR A 203 -14.00 -1.83 3.38
CA THR A 203 -14.62 -0.54 3.05
C THR A 203 -14.47 0.43 4.23
N VAL A 204 -14.04 1.66 3.95
CA VAL A 204 -13.88 2.73 4.94
C VAL A 204 -14.87 3.86 4.65
N ASP A 205 -15.92 3.94 5.45
CA ASP A 205 -17.00 4.92 5.34
C ASP A 205 -17.00 5.98 6.46
N GLY A 206 -16.19 5.78 7.50
CA GLY A 206 -16.11 6.62 8.69
C GLY A 206 -17.04 6.20 9.83
N ALA A 207 -17.83 5.14 9.69
CA ALA A 207 -18.66 4.60 10.76
C ALA A 207 -17.84 3.81 11.79
N CYS A 208 -16.78 3.14 11.34
CA CYS A 208 -15.84 2.44 12.21
C CYS A 208 -14.70 3.40 12.63
N SER A 209 -14.42 3.47 13.93
CA SER A 209 -13.30 4.27 14.43
C SER A 209 -11.95 3.67 14.01
N ALA A 210 -10.92 4.50 13.96
CA ALA A 210 -9.57 4.04 13.61
C ALA A 210 -9.07 2.96 14.60
N GLU A 211 -9.36 3.12 15.89
CA GLU A 211 -8.98 2.19 16.96
C GLU A 211 -9.59 0.81 16.72
N ARG A 212 -10.86 0.74 16.30
CA ARG A 212 -11.52 -0.53 15.98
C ARG A 212 -10.91 -1.20 14.75
N ILE A 213 -10.52 -0.41 13.75
CA ILE A 213 -9.81 -0.93 12.56
C ILE A 213 -8.43 -1.46 12.96
N ILE A 214 -7.68 -0.71 13.76
CA ILE A 214 -6.35 -1.10 14.28
C ILE A 214 -6.44 -2.41 15.06
N ASP A 215 -7.37 -2.51 15.99
CA ASP A 215 -7.61 -3.72 16.79
C ASP A 215 -7.95 -4.93 15.88
N ARG A 216 -8.84 -4.74 14.89
CA ARG A 216 -9.23 -5.81 13.95
C ARG A 216 -8.05 -6.29 13.12
N LEU A 217 -7.26 -5.37 12.56
CA LEU A 217 -6.07 -5.71 11.78
C LEU A 217 -4.98 -6.31 12.66
N GLY A 218 -4.87 -5.88 13.92
CA GLY A 218 -3.95 -6.47 14.89
C GLY A 218 -4.20 -7.97 15.07
N ARG A 219 -5.47 -8.37 15.18
CA ARG A 219 -5.88 -9.79 15.22
C ARG A 219 -5.62 -10.50 13.89
N GLN A 220 -6.09 -9.92 12.78
CA GLN A 220 -5.90 -10.52 11.44
C GLN A 220 -4.42 -10.79 11.14
N PHE A 221 -3.55 -9.84 11.47
CA PHE A 221 -2.11 -9.94 11.24
C PHE A 221 -1.39 -10.81 12.28
N GLY A 222 -2.06 -11.24 13.35
CA GLY A 222 -1.46 -12.02 14.43
C GLY A 222 -0.40 -11.24 15.22
N VAL A 223 -0.51 -9.91 15.25
CA VAL A 223 0.42 -9.02 15.99
C VAL A 223 -0.17 -8.57 17.33
N ARG A 224 -1.48 -8.74 17.49
CA ARG A 224 -2.14 -8.66 18.79
C ARG A 224 -2.08 -10.04 19.44
N ALA A 225 -1.55 -10.12 20.66
CA ALA A 225 -1.72 -11.31 21.48
C ALA A 225 -3.21 -11.49 21.81
N ASP A 226 -3.76 -12.67 21.56
CA ASP A 226 -5.06 -13.02 22.14
C ASP A 226 -4.92 -12.91 23.65
N SER A 227 -5.73 -12.06 24.27
CA SER A 227 -5.84 -12.02 25.71
C SER A 227 -6.19 -13.44 26.15
N HIS A 228 -5.22 -14.15 26.73
CA HIS A 228 -5.44 -15.47 27.29
C HIS A 228 -6.66 -15.38 28.19
N GLU A 229 -7.68 -16.17 27.84
CA GLU A 229 -8.75 -16.57 28.72
C GLU A 229 -8.13 -16.93 30.07
N LYS A 230 -8.53 -16.20 31.11
CA LYS A 230 -8.13 -16.52 32.48
C LYS A 230 -8.57 -17.96 32.73
N ARG A 231 -7.63 -18.92 32.66
CA ARG A 231 -7.87 -20.26 33.22
C ARG A 231 -8.22 -20.06 34.69
N PRO A 232 -9.39 -20.49 35.18
CA PRO A 232 -9.65 -20.50 36.59
C PRO A 232 -8.68 -21.51 37.21
N THR A 233 -7.76 -21.01 38.04
CA THR A 233 -7.00 -21.83 38.98
C THR A 233 -8.00 -22.48 39.93
N THR A 234 -8.11 -23.80 39.84
CA THR A 234 -8.63 -24.65 40.91
C THR A 234 -7.49 -24.89 41.90
#